data_AF-A0A368FH19-F1
#
_entry.id   AF-A0A368FH19-F1
#
_cell.length_a   1.000
_cell.length_b   1.000
_cell.length_c   1.000
_cell.angle_alpha   90.00
_cell.angle_beta   90.00
_cell.angle_gamma   90.00
#
_symmetry.space_group_name_H-M   'P 1'
#
loop_
_entity.id
_entity.type
_entity.pdbx_description
1 polymer ?
#
loop_
_entity_poly.entity_id
_entity_poly.type
_entity_poly.pdbx_seq_one_letter_code
_entity_poly.pdbx_strand_id
1 'polypeptide(L)'
;MSECLRVIENACALISKVTAPQHWRAPHLLQASLNSLRDAVTTAHEALDMFVDGTGRIAIDRKNPKAEELDGLLKPLLDTKNHLASLRKSLDSAGWTVSVLSRDSESSRSMDALEQFIAALHKAPSDCRRFLQWTQLLAPSPTVVFLSPMSNIKPELPKPINTSPPRMPERSSNSLGSPPFLDETKRLSSSSTSTVTSSDSSQPSSILDRQLVRFYAPQLDQHTESLSLAVEEFLGTVENSLPPREFVQKGKLIILAAHKLIYIGDTVSQCVSDQAASNSLRQCADRLCELLKECVKATKLASEEYPELKSMQGMVDSIIAVSKTAHEMKLLVKRWC
;
A
#
# COMPACT_ATOMS: atom_id res chain seq x y z
N MET A 1 -9.03 -11.90 -1.13
CA MET A 1 -9.65 -12.22 0.17
C MET A 1 -10.76 -13.25 0.02
N SER A 2 -11.98 -12.94 -0.46
CA SER A 2 -13.09 -13.92 -0.52
C SER A 2 -12.76 -15.20 -1.30
N GLU A 3 -12.15 -15.07 -2.48
CA GLU A 3 -11.69 -16.23 -3.27
C GLU A 3 -10.57 -17.01 -2.56
N CYS A 4 -9.64 -16.31 -1.90
CA CYS A 4 -8.60 -16.93 -1.09
C CYS A 4 -9.21 -17.75 0.06
N LEU A 5 -10.23 -17.24 0.76
CA LEU A 5 -10.97 -17.97 1.80
C LEU A 5 -11.61 -19.24 1.22
N ARG A 6 -12.27 -19.16 0.06
CA ARG A 6 -12.85 -20.33 -0.63
C ARG A 6 -11.79 -21.40 -0.93
N VAL A 7 -10.59 -20.99 -1.36
CA VAL A 7 -9.47 -21.91 -1.61
C VAL A 7 -8.94 -22.54 -0.32
N ILE A 8 -8.79 -21.77 0.77
CA ILE A 8 -8.39 -22.29 2.10
C ILE A 8 -9.43 -23.29 2.62
N GLU A 9 -10.72 -22.99 2.51
CA GLU A 9 -11.82 -23.89 2.90
C GLU A 9 -11.80 -25.21 2.10
N ASN A 10 -11.63 -25.15 0.78
CA ASN A 10 -11.55 -26.34 -0.07
C ASN A 10 -10.33 -27.21 0.27
N ALA A 11 -9.16 -26.60 0.48
CA ALA A 11 -7.95 -27.32 0.86
C ALA A 11 -8.07 -27.94 2.27
N CYS A 12 -8.67 -27.22 3.22
CA CYS A 12 -8.99 -27.71 4.56
C CYS A 12 -9.94 -28.92 4.52
N ALA A 13 -10.97 -28.88 3.67
CA ALA A 13 -11.91 -29.98 3.48
C ALA A 13 -11.27 -31.21 2.80
N LEU A 14 -10.39 -30.99 1.82
CA LEU A 14 -9.61 -32.06 1.18
C LEU A 14 -8.66 -32.74 2.17
N ILE A 15 -7.92 -31.95 2.96
CA ILE A 15 -7.06 -32.45 4.03
C ILE A 15 -7.88 -33.26 5.04
N SER A 16 -8.98 -32.70 5.54
CA SER A 16 -9.89 -33.39 6.48
C SER A 16 -10.40 -34.73 5.92
N LYS A 17 -10.69 -34.81 4.61
CA LYS A 17 -11.10 -36.04 3.94
C LYS A 17 -9.97 -37.07 3.87
N VAL A 18 -8.74 -36.64 3.57
CA VAL A 18 -7.54 -37.51 3.55
C VAL A 18 -7.21 -38.02 4.96
N THR A 19 -7.39 -37.20 5.99
CA THR A 19 -7.03 -37.53 7.38
C THR A 19 -8.16 -38.16 8.20
N ALA A 20 -9.35 -38.37 7.61
CA ALA A 20 -10.50 -38.97 8.29
C ALA A 20 -10.33 -40.46 8.67
N PRO A 21 -9.66 -41.33 7.88
CA PRO A 21 -9.42 -42.72 8.28
C PRO A 21 -8.49 -42.81 9.51
N GLN A 22 -8.81 -43.67 10.47
CA GLN A 22 -8.02 -43.84 11.72
C GLN A 22 -6.53 -44.16 11.45
N HIS A 23 -6.23 -44.85 10.36
CA HIS A 23 -4.88 -45.20 9.94
C HIS A 23 -4.46 -44.48 8.64
N TRP A 24 -4.87 -43.23 8.43
CA TRP A 24 -4.54 -42.46 7.20
C TRP A 24 -3.03 -42.35 6.92
N ARG A 25 -2.18 -42.51 7.95
CA ARG A 25 -0.71 -42.56 7.85
C ARG A 25 -0.12 -43.95 7.61
N ALA A 26 -0.94 -45.00 7.50
CA ALA A 26 -0.45 -46.31 7.07
C ALA A 26 0.19 -46.18 5.67
N PRO A 27 1.37 -46.78 5.41
CA PRO A 27 2.14 -46.50 4.19
C PRO A 27 1.35 -46.61 2.89
N HIS A 28 0.45 -47.59 2.77
CA HIS A 28 -0.37 -47.81 1.58
C HIS A 28 -1.47 -46.73 1.36
N LEU A 29 -2.11 -46.24 2.43
CA LEU A 29 -3.10 -45.16 2.33
C LEU A 29 -2.43 -43.80 2.12
N LEU A 30 -1.30 -43.58 2.80
CA LEU A 30 -0.52 -42.37 2.65
C LEU A 30 0.06 -42.27 1.23
N GLN A 31 0.65 -43.35 0.69
CA GLN A 31 1.19 -43.37 -0.67
C GLN A 31 0.17 -42.98 -1.75
N ALA A 32 -1.10 -43.37 -1.58
CA ALA A 32 -2.19 -43.04 -2.50
C ALA A 32 -2.67 -41.58 -2.38
N SER A 33 -2.47 -40.94 -1.23
CA SER A 33 -2.97 -39.59 -0.93
C SER A 33 -1.90 -38.51 -0.82
N LEU A 34 -0.61 -38.89 -0.74
CA LEU A 34 0.54 -38.03 -0.44
C LEU A 34 0.64 -36.80 -1.34
N ASN A 35 0.53 -36.97 -2.66
CA ASN A 35 0.60 -35.85 -3.61
C ASN A 35 -0.58 -34.89 -3.38
N SER A 36 -1.80 -35.43 -3.27
CA SER A 36 -3.00 -34.63 -2.98
C SER A 36 -2.91 -33.89 -1.63
N LEU A 37 -2.27 -34.49 -0.62
CA LEU A 37 -2.04 -33.88 0.68
C LEU A 37 -1.01 -32.75 0.61
N ARG A 38 0.13 -32.98 -0.05
CA ARG A 38 1.17 -31.96 -0.28
C ARG A 38 0.63 -30.77 -1.06
N ASP A 39 -0.10 -31.04 -2.15
CA ASP A 39 -0.63 -30.02 -3.03
C ASP A 39 -1.75 -29.22 -2.32
N ALA A 40 -2.56 -29.86 -1.46
CA ALA A 40 -3.52 -29.15 -0.60
C ALA A 40 -2.85 -28.29 0.49
N VAL A 41 -1.80 -28.80 1.15
CA VAL A 41 -0.99 -28.06 2.14
C VAL A 41 -0.34 -26.82 1.50
N THR A 42 0.23 -27.00 0.31
CA THR A 42 0.80 -25.94 -0.53
C THR A 42 -0.23 -24.88 -0.89
N THR A 43 -1.37 -25.31 -1.44
CA THR A 43 -2.48 -24.46 -1.87
C THR A 43 -3.07 -23.67 -0.69
N ALA A 44 -3.25 -24.31 0.46
CA ALA A 44 -3.76 -23.67 1.67
C ALA A 44 -2.82 -22.58 2.18
N HIS A 45 -1.51 -22.86 2.23
CA HIS A 45 -0.49 -21.89 2.63
C HIS A 45 -0.47 -20.67 1.69
N GLU A 46 -0.41 -20.89 0.38
CA GLU A 46 -0.37 -19.81 -0.62
C GLU A 46 -1.66 -18.98 -0.64
N ALA A 47 -2.82 -19.62 -0.47
CA ALA A 47 -4.08 -18.91 -0.34
C ALA A 47 -4.17 -18.08 0.95
N LEU A 48 -3.60 -18.55 2.07
CA LEU A 48 -3.49 -17.76 3.31
C LEU A 48 -2.48 -16.61 3.18
N ASP A 49 -1.33 -16.84 2.53
CA ASP A 49 -0.35 -15.80 2.23
C ASP A 49 -0.98 -14.66 1.41
N MET A 50 -1.68 -15.01 0.31
CA MET A 50 -2.45 -14.07 -0.52
C MET A 50 -3.64 -13.43 0.22
N PHE A 51 -4.27 -14.13 1.17
CA PHE A 51 -5.35 -13.55 1.99
C PHE A 51 -4.77 -12.43 2.87
N VAL A 52 -3.70 -12.72 3.62
CA VAL A 52 -3.03 -11.78 4.52
C VAL A 52 -2.46 -10.60 3.74
N ASP A 53 -1.77 -10.82 2.62
CA ASP A 53 -1.26 -9.74 1.77
C ASP A 53 -2.39 -8.88 1.17
N GLY A 54 -3.59 -9.47 0.99
CA GLY A 54 -4.80 -8.75 0.64
C GLY A 54 -5.30 -7.77 1.71
N THR A 55 -4.92 -7.94 2.98
CA THR A 55 -5.32 -7.07 4.09
C THR A 55 -4.56 -5.74 4.10
N GLY A 56 -3.33 -5.71 3.56
CA GLY A 56 -2.54 -4.48 3.37
C GLY A 56 -3.17 -3.45 2.41
N ARG A 57 -4.30 -3.80 1.78
CA ARG A 57 -5.15 -2.89 1.00
C ARG A 57 -6.07 -2.03 1.87
N ILE A 58 -6.07 -2.20 3.20
CA ILE A 58 -6.93 -1.46 4.11
C ILE A 58 -6.05 -0.47 4.86
N ALA A 59 -6.04 0.78 4.41
CA ALA A 59 -5.36 1.88 5.09
C ALA A 59 -6.33 2.55 6.07
N ILE A 60 -5.93 2.67 7.34
CA ILE A 60 -6.71 3.31 8.40
C ILE A 60 -5.81 4.31 9.12
N ASP A 61 -6.27 5.56 9.24
CA ASP A 61 -5.59 6.60 10.04
C ASP A 61 -5.43 6.09 11.48
N ARG A 62 -4.23 6.20 12.06
CA ARG A 62 -3.92 5.65 13.38
C ARG A 62 -4.76 6.25 14.53
N LYS A 63 -5.43 7.39 14.30
CA LYS A 63 -6.37 8.03 15.23
C LYS A 63 -7.79 7.45 15.18
N ASN A 64 -8.10 6.63 14.17
CA ASN A 64 -9.41 5.99 14.04
C ASN A 64 -9.43 4.70 14.90
N PRO A 65 -10.45 4.49 15.77
CA PRO A 65 -10.52 3.29 16.62
C PRO A 65 -10.57 1.97 15.83
N LYS A 66 -10.95 2.00 14.54
CA LYS A 66 -10.87 0.83 13.65
C LYS A 66 -9.44 0.33 13.40
N ALA A 67 -8.42 1.13 13.67
CA ALA A 67 -7.03 0.69 13.59
C ALA A 67 -6.70 -0.37 14.66
N GLU A 68 -7.20 -0.21 15.90
CA GLU A 68 -7.01 -1.21 16.97
C GLU A 68 -7.80 -2.50 16.70
N GLU A 69 -9.02 -2.39 16.16
CA GLU A 69 -9.79 -3.55 15.70
C GLU A 69 -9.05 -4.32 14.58
N LEU A 70 -8.44 -3.60 13.64
CA LEU A 70 -7.64 -4.19 12.56
C LEU A 70 -6.38 -4.91 13.10
N ASP A 71 -5.64 -4.28 14.02
CA ASP A 71 -4.50 -4.89 14.71
C ASP A 71 -4.90 -6.21 15.39
N GLY A 72 -5.99 -6.19 16.17
CA GLY A 72 -6.48 -7.35 16.92
C GLY A 72 -6.93 -8.53 16.03
N LEU A 73 -7.46 -8.23 14.83
CA LEU A 73 -7.85 -9.25 13.85
C LEU A 73 -6.67 -9.75 13.01
N LEU A 74 -5.68 -8.91 12.71
CA LEU A 74 -4.59 -9.24 11.79
C LEU A 74 -3.45 -10.00 12.47
N LYS A 75 -3.17 -9.72 13.75
CA LYS A 75 -2.09 -10.40 14.50
C LYS A 75 -2.26 -11.94 14.55
N PRO A 76 -3.43 -12.52 14.92
CA PRO A 76 -3.60 -13.97 14.91
C PRO A 76 -3.48 -14.61 13.51
N LEU A 77 -3.88 -13.90 12.47
CA LEU A 77 -3.74 -14.35 11.08
C LEU A 77 -2.26 -14.40 10.65
N LEU A 78 -1.46 -13.41 11.04
CA LEU A 78 -0.03 -13.38 10.79
C LEU A 78 0.72 -14.44 11.58
N ASP A 79 0.39 -14.62 12.86
CA ASP A 79 0.98 -15.69 13.69
C ASP A 79 0.69 -17.07 13.07
N THR A 80 -0.55 -17.30 12.62
CA THR A 80 -0.95 -18.53 11.93
C THR A 80 -0.22 -18.71 10.59
N LYS A 81 -0.14 -17.66 9.76
CA LYS A 81 0.63 -17.65 8.49
C LYS A 81 2.09 -18.00 8.72
N ASN A 82 2.75 -17.35 9.67
CA ASN A 82 4.18 -17.53 9.96
C ASN A 82 4.46 -18.94 10.50
N HIS A 83 3.59 -19.47 11.36
CA HIS A 83 3.69 -20.83 11.88
C HIS A 83 3.53 -21.87 10.75
N LEU A 84 2.48 -21.74 9.92
CA LEU A 84 2.26 -22.63 8.77
C LEU A 84 3.41 -22.55 7.75
N ALA A 85 4.00 -21.39 7.52
CA ALA A 85 5.17 -21.22 6.65
C ALA A 85 6.40 -21.97 7.19
N SER A 86 6.66 -21.87 8.49
CA SER A 86 7.76 -22.59 9.15
C SER A 86 7.57 -24.12 9.08
N LEU A 87 6.35 -24.59 9.35
CA LEU A 87 5.99 -26.00 9.26
C LEU A 87 6.07 -26.54 7.83
N ARG A 88 5.54 -25.80 6.83
CA ARG A 88 5.67 -26.15 5.42
C ARG A 88 7.14 -26.27 5.01
N LYS A 89 7.99 -25.28 5.36
CA LYS A 89 9.42 -25.33 5.06
C LYS A 89 10.11 -26.56 5.68
N SER A 90 9.71 -26.95 6.89
CA SER A 90 10.19 -28.18 7.53
C SER A 90 9.79 -29.44 6.74
N LEU A 91 8.50 -29.57 6.37
CA LEU A 91 7.99 -30.69 5.57
C LEU A 91 8.64 -30.76 4.18
N ASP A 92 8.81 -29.62 3.52
CA ASP A 92 9.48 -29.49 2.22
C ASP A 92 10.96 -29.94 2.33
N SER A 93 11.67 -29.53 3.40
CA SER A 93 13.06 -29.96 3.66
C SER A 93 13.19 -31.44 4.01
N ALA A 94 12.12 -32.06 4.53
CA ALA A 94 12.05 -33.49 4.81
C ALA A 94 11.67 -34.33 3.57
N GLY A 95 11.43 -33.68 2.43
CA GLY A 95 11.34 -34.32 1.11
C GLY A 95 10.01 -34.98 0.74
N TRP A 96 8.96 -34.83 1.57
CA TRP A 96 7.62 -35.40 1.33
C TRP A 96 7.63 -36.87 0.90
N THR A 97 8.28 -37.74 1.68
CA THR A 97 8.31 -39.19 1.42
C THR A 97 7.39 -39.96 2.37
N VAL A 98 6.88 -41.12 1.92
CA VAL A 98 6.09 -42.00 2.78
C VAL A 98 6.90 -42.48 3.99
N SER A 99 8.18 -42.80 3.83
CA SER A 99 9.05 -43.27 4.93
C SER A 99 9.27 -42.25 6.04
N VAL A 100 9.11 -40.95 5.77
CA VAL A 100 9.22 -39.87 6.75
C VAL A 100 7.87 -39.53 7.40
N LEU A 101 6.77 -39.68 6.66
CA LEU A 101 5.44 -39.22 7.07
C LEU A 101 4.50 -40.34 7.53
N SER A 102 4.83 -41.62 7.25
CA SER A 102 4.08 -42.76 7.75
C SER A 102 4.32 -42.98 9.23
N ARG A 103 3.28 -43.37 9.96
CA ARG A 103 3.37 -43.72 11.38
C ARG A 103 2.75 -45.09 11.61
N ASP A 104 3.53 -45.97 12.22
CA ASP A 104 2.99 -47.18 12.83
C ASP A 104 2.23 -46.79 14.11
N SER A 105 1.19 -47.58 14.42
CA SER A 105 0.05 -47.23 15.28
C SER A 105 0.38 -46.83 16.74
N GLU A 106 1.64 -46.93 17.17
CA GLU A 106 2.09 -46.69 18.55
C GLU A 106 3.12 -45.54 18.66
N SER A 107 3.49 -44.90 17.54
CA SER A 107 4.57 -43.92 17.48
C SER A 107 4.18 -42.52 18.00
N SER A 108 4.42 -42.31 19.30
CA SER A 108 4.58 -41.04 20.04
C SER A 108 3.39 -40.06 20.22
N ARG A 109 3.23 -39.58 21.46
CA ARG A 109 2.20 -38.62 21.93
C ARG A 109 2.45 -37.16 21.54
N SER A 110 3.50 -36.87 20.78
CA SER A 110 3.87 -35.52 20.34
C SER A 110 3.34 -35.26 18.93
N MET A 111 2.68 -34.13 18.72
CA MET A 111 2.26 -33.72 17.37
C MET A 111 3.48 -33.41 16.50
N ASP A 112 3.60 -34.07 15.36
CA ASP A 112 4.65 -33.77 14.38
C ASP A 112 4.33 -32.51 13.55
N ALA A 113 5.25 -32.12 12.65
CA ALA A 113 5.10 -30.91 11.85
C ALA A 113 3.86 -30.91 10.94
N LEU A 114 3.42 -32.09 10.48
CA LEU A 114 2.24 -32.23 9.61
C LEU A 114 0.95 -32.20 10.45
N GLU A 115 0.92 -32.83 11.63
CA GLU A 115 -0.19 -32.70 12.59
C GLU A 115 -0.36 -31.26 13.10
N GLN A 116 0.75 -30.59 13.44
CA GLN A 116 0.74 -29.17 13.80
C GLN A 116 0.21 -28.30 12.65
N PHE A 117 0.60 -28.60 11.40
CA PHE A 117 0.13 -27.85 10.23
C PHE A 117 -1.38 -28.04 10.03
N ILE A 118 -1.88 -29.27 10.10
CA ILE A 118 -3.31 -29.59 9.96
C ILE A 118 -4.12 -28.89 11.06
N ALA A 119 -3.67 -28.99 12.32
CA ALA A 119 -4.34 -28.38 13.47
C ALA A 119 -4.40 -26.84 13.36
N ALA A 120 -3.30 -26.19 12.96
CA ALA A 120 -3.26 -24.75 12.76
C ALA A 120 -4.11 -24.31 11.54
N LEU A 121 -4.08 -25.07 10.44
CA LEU A 121 -4.89 -24.79 9.26
C LEU A 121 -6.39 -24.90 9.54
N HIS A 122 -6.84 -25.87 10.34
CA HIS A 122 -8.26 -26.02 10.70
C HIS A 122 -8.85 -24.76 11.37
N LYS A 123 -8.04 -23.96 12.05
CA LYS A 123 -8.47 -22.68 12.64
C LYS A 123 -8.56 -21.55 11.61
N ALA A 124 -7.64 -21.51 10.63
CA ALA A 124 -7.46 -20.38 9.72
C ALA A 124 -8.73 -19.93 8.95
N PRO A 125 -9.61 -20.81 8.42
CA PRO A 125 -10.87 -20.40 7.80
C PRO A 125 -11.77 -19.56 8.70
N SER A 126 -11.80 -19.85 10.01
CA SER A 126 -12.65 -19.14 10.97
C SER A 126 -12.18 -17.71 11.23
N ASP A 127 -10.86 -17.53 11.38
CA ASP A 127 -10.24 -16.21 11.56
C ASP A 127 -10.30 -15.40 10.25
N CYS A 128 -10.09 -16.04 9.08
CA CYS A 128 -10.28 -15.40 7.77
C CYS A 128 -11.74 -14.98 7.53
N ARG A 129 -12.73 -15.78 7.94
CA ARG A 129 -14.15 -15.42 7.84
C ARG A 129 -14.50 -14.24 8.76
N ARG A 130 -14.00 -14.24 10.00
CA ARG A 130 -14.17 -13.11 10.94
C ARG A 130 -13.59 -11.81 10.36
N PHE A 131 -12.36 -11.88 9.82
CA PHE A 131 -11.73 -10.74 9.16
C PHE A 131 -12.57 -10.25 7.97
N LEU A 132 -12.98 -11.16 7.07
CA LEU A 132 -13.77 -10.80 5.90
C LEU A 132 -15.12 -10.15 6.27
N GLN A 133 -15.83 -10.71 7.26
CA GLN A 133 -17.08 -10.14 7.77
C GLN A 133 -16.87 -8.73 8.36
N TRP A 134 -15.79 -8.52 9.11
CA TRP A 134 -15.43 -7.20 9.62
C TRP A 134 -15.16 -6.20 8.47
N THR A 135 -14.40 -6.61 7.44
CA THR A 135 -14.15 -5.74 6.27
C THR A 135 -15.40 -5.40 5.46
N GLN A 136 -16.40 -6.29 5.45
CA GLN A 136 -17.69 -6.04 4.78
C GLN A 136 -18.56 -5.03 5.53
N LEU A 137 -18.36 -4.89 6.85
CA LEU A 137 -19.05 -3.91 7.70
C LEU A 137 -18.29 -2.57 7.80
N LEU A 138 -17.07 -2.50 7.29
CA LEU A 138 -16.20 -1.33 7.38
C LEU A 138 -16.54 -0.32 6.26
N ALA A 139 -17.16 0.80 6.63
CA ALA A 139 -17.53 1.86 5.70
C ALA A 139 -16.29 2.68 5.25
N PRO A 140 -16.11 2.94 3.94
CA PRO A 140 -15.08 3.86 3.45
C PRO A 140 -15.27 5.28 4.01
N SER A 141 -14.17 5.93 4.37
CA SER A 141 -14.19 7.31 4.89
C SER A 141 -12.83 8.00 4.64
N PRO A 142 -12.68 9.31 4.89
CA PRO A 142 -11.37 9.98 4.80
C PRO A 142 -10.27 9.37 5.68
N THR A 143 -10.64 8.60 6.71
CA THR A 143 -9.71 7.90 7.62
C THR A 143 -9.68 6.39 7.43
N VAL A 144 -10.42 5.86 6.43
CA VAL A 144 -10.52 4.43 6.11
C VAL A 144 -10.58 4.27 4.60
N VAL A 145 -9.45 3.95 3.99
CA VAL A 145 -9.27 3.89 2.54
C VAL A 145 -9.03 2.45 2.10
N PHE A 146 -9.88 1.96 1.20
CA PHE A 146 -9.68 0.69 0.51
C PHE A 146 -8.86 0.93 -0.76
N LEU A 147 -7.69 0.31 -0.82
CA LEU A 147 -6.69 0.53 -1.84
C LEU A 147 -6.90 -0.44 -3.01
N SER A 148 -7.35 0.12 -4.14
CA SER A 148 -7.46 -0.63 -5.39
C SER A 148 -6.07 -1.13 -5.85
N PRO A 149 -5.94 -2.38 -6.30
CA PRO A 149 -4.75 -2.81 -7.03
C PRO A 149 -4.63 -1.94 -8.29
N MET A 150 -3.52 -1.22 -8.44
CA MET A 150 -3.37 -0.22 -9.49
C MET A 150 -3.07 -0.86 -10.85
N SER A 151 -4.11 -1.38 -11.50
CA SER A 151 -4.06 -1.71 -12.92
C SER A 151 -3.96 -0.41 -13.73
N ASN A 152 -2.81 -0.22 -14.41
CA ASN A 152 -2.50 0.82 -15.38
C ASN A 152 -3.62 1.85 -15.66
N ILE A 153 -3.55 3.01 -14.98
CA ILE A 153 -4.28 4.20 -15.42
C ILE A 153 -3.59 4.67 -16.70
N LYS A 154 -4.11 4.19 -17.85
CA LYS A 154 -3.75 4.75 -19.16
C LYS A 154 -4.09 6.25 -19.11
N PRO A 155 -3.14 7.16 -19.35
CA PRO A 155 -3.41 8.59 -19.23
C PRO A 155 -4.39 9.02 -20.33
N GLU A 156 -5.68 9.16 -19.99
CA GLU A 156 -6.64 9.76 -20.90
C GLU A 156 -6.40 11.27 -20.95
N LEU A 157 -5.84 11.71 -22.08
CA LEU A 157 -5.58 13.11 -22.34
C LEU A 157 -6.91 13.88 -22.39
N PRO A 158 -7.06 15.03 -21.69
CA PRO A 158 -8.25 15.86 -21.83
C PRO A 158 -8.47 16.26 -23.29
N LYS A 159 -9.66 15.98 -23.83
CA LYS A 159 -10.04 16.39 -25.18
C LYS A 159 -10.00 17.92 -25.29
N PRO A 160 -9.52 18.50 -26.41
CA PRO A 160 -9.43 19.94 -26.56
C PRO A 160 -10.82 20.58 -26.51
N ILE A 161 -10.96 21.63 -25.70
CA ILE A 161 -12.17 22.44 -25.61
C ILE A 161 -12.25 23.31 -26.86
N ASN A 162 -13.19 23.03 -27.75
CA ASN A 162 -13.52 23.93 -28.85
C ASN A 162 -14.18 25.19 -28.29
N THR A 163 -13.46 26.31 -28.34
CA THR A 163 -13.99 27.64 -28.03
C THR A 163 -14.96 28.10 -29.11
N SER A 164 -16.18 28.46 -28.72
CA SER A 164 -17.04 29.37 -29.48
C SER A 164 -17.34 30.63 -28.65
N PRO A 165 -17.51 31.82 -29.28
CA PRO A 165 -17.46 33.09 -28.55
C PRO A 165 -18.74 33.40 -27.75
N PRO A 166 -18.66 34.24 -26.70
CA PRO A 166 -19.82 34.58 -25.87
C PRO A 166 -20.80 35.53 -26.58
N ARG A 167 -22.10 35.33 -26.35
CA ARG A 167 -23.17 36.30 -26.64
C ARG A 167 -23.68 36.90 -25.33
N MET A 168 -23.62 38.23 -25.22
CA MET A 168 -24.44 39.04 -24.29
C MET A 168 -25.86 39.20 -24.86
N PRO A 169 -26.91 39.40 -24.02
CA PRO A 169 -27.34 40.74 -23.57
C PRO A 169 -27.67 40.82 -22.06
N GLU A 170 -27.18 41.83 -21.31
CA GLU A 170 -27.84 43.10 -20.92
C GLU A 170 -28.83 43.08 -19.73
N ARG A 171 -28.51 43.91 -18.70
CA ARG A 171 -29.37 44.77 -17.82
C ARG A 171 -30.68 44.20 -17.23
N SER A 172 -31.03 44.36 -15.95
CA SER A 172 -30.69 45.37 -14.90
C SER A 172 -30.86 44.72 -13.48
N SER A 173 -30.92 45.37 -12.29
CA SER A 173 -30.81 46.75 -11.76
C SER A 173 -30.76 46.71 -10.21
N ASN A 174 -30.11 47.69 -9.56
CA ASN A 174 -30.29 48.10 -8.13
C ASN A 174 -29.88 47.07 -7.04
N SER A 175 -29.47 47.43 -5.81
CA SER A 175 -28.91 48.68 -5.24
C SER A 175 -28.45 48.44 -3.78
N LEU A 176 -27.42 49.16 -3.32
CA LEU A 176 -27.05 49.50 -1.92
C LEU A 176 -27.15 48.44 -0.78
N GLY A 177 -26.06 48.30 -0.01
CA GLY A 177 -26.12 47.76 1.36
C GLY A 177 -24.78 47.27 1.90
N SER A 178 -24.20 47.96 2.88
CA SER A 178 -23.02 47.56 3.67
C SER A 178 -23.40 47.41 5.16
N PRO A 179 -22.54 46.82 6.03
CA PRO A 179 -22.95 45.91 7.11
C PRO A 179 -23.19 46.60 8.47
N PRO A 180 -23.47 45.86 9.57
CA PRO A 180 -22.42 45.40 10.54
C PRO A 180 -22.82 44.03 11.21
N PHE A 181 -22.30 43.49 12.34
CA PHE A 181 -21.23 43.81 13.30
C PHE A 181 -20.84 42.56 14.17
N LEU A 182 -19.64 42.56 14.78
CA LEU A 182 -19.23 41.85 16.04
C LEU A 182 -19.28 40.30 16.13
N ASP A 183 -18.56 39.61 17.04
CA ASP A 183 -17.86 40.07 18.26
C ASP A 183 -16.50 39.34 18.55
N GLU A 184 -15.76 39.85 19.54
CA GLU A 184 -14.34 39.60 19.84
C GLU A 184 -14.02 38.66 21.02
N THR A 185 -12.87 37.97 20.93
CA THR A 185 -11.94 37.59 22.01
C THR A 185 -12.39 36.79 23.27
N LYS A 186 -11.61 35.73 23.59
CA LYS A 186 -10.81 35.75 24.85
C LYS A 186 -9.59 34.82 24.88
N ARG A 187 -8.46 35.41 25.27
CA ARG A 187 -7.22 34.83 25.84
C ARG A 187 -7.48 34.32 27.30
N LEU A 188 -6.65 33.55 28.03
CA LEU A 188 -5.22 33.16 27.98
C LEU A 188 -4.97 31.93 28.92
N SER A 189 -3.74 31.38 28.91
CA SER A 189 -3.03 30.39 29.79
C SER A 189 -3.53 30.13 31.23
N SER A 190 -3.17 29.05 31.96
CA SER A 190 -1.93 28.23 32.04
C SER A 190 -2.26 26.79 32.55
N SER A 191 -1.38 25.85 32.94
CA SER A 191 0.08 25.82 33.21
C SER A 191 0.67 24.38 33.08
N SER A 192 1.93 24.17 33.48
CA SER A 192 2.75 22.94 33.29
C SER A 192 2.76 21.94 34.45
N THR A 193 3.11 20.68 34.17
CA THR A 193 4.10 19.87 34.94
C THR A 193 4.71 18.80 34.03
N SER A 194 6.02 18.57 34.15
CA SER A 194 6.82 17.66 33.33
C SER A 194 7.23 16.39 34.09
N THR A 195 7.31 15.26 33.40
CA THR A 195 8.06 14.08 33.89
C THR A 195 8.92 13.50 32.76
N VAL A 196 10.19 13.25 33.06
CA VAL A 196 11.16 12.65 32.15
C VAL A 196 11.12 11.13 32.28
N THR A 197 11.05 10.40 31.16
CA THR A 197 11.63 9.06 31.03
C THR A 197 12.36 8.95 29.70
N SER A 198 13.51 8.29 29.73
CA SER A 198 14.48 8.22 28.64
C SER A 198 14.39 6.91 27.86
N SER A 199 14.53 7.03 26.53
CA SER A 199 15.02 6.04 25.56
C SER A 199 14.92 4.54 25.88
N ASP A 200 14.08 3.85 25.12
CA ASP A 200 14.41 2.51 24.61
C ASP A 200 14.10 2.44 23.11
N SER A 201 15.15 2.35 22.29
CA SER A 201 15.08 2.57 20.84
C SER A 201 15.13 1.27 20.04
N SER A 202 14.14 0.40 20.27
CA SER A 202 13.80 -0.70 19.36
C SER A 202 12.32 -1.10 19.51
N GLN A 203 11.41 -0.16 19.28
CA GLN A 203 9.99 -0.47 19.11
C GLN A 203 9.82 -1.35 17.87
N PRO A 204 9.06 -2.46 17.92
CA PRO A 204 8.68 -3.19 16.73
C PRO A 204 7.81 -2.26 15.86
N SER A 205 8.21 -2.03 14.61
CA SER A 205 7.36 -1.37 13.63
C SER A 205 6.00 -2.06 13.63
N SER A 206 4.91 -1.29 13.77
CA SER A 206 3.61 -1.91 14.05
C SER A 206 3.24 -2.86 12.91
N ILE A 207 2.50 -3.92 13.25
CA ILE A 207 2.13 -4.96 12.29
C ILE A 207 1.43 -4.35 11.05
N LEU A 208 0.62 -3.30 11.27
CA LEU A 208 -0.02 -2.54 10.20
C LEU A 208 0.97 -1.74 9.36
N ASP A 209 1.94 -1.05 9.99
CA ASP A 209 2.98 -0.28 9.31
C ASP A 209 3.72 -1.18 8.31
N ARG A 210 4.08 -2.40 8.74
CA ARG A 210 4.79 -3.37 7.89
C ARG A 210 3.92 -3.90 6.74
N GLN A 211 2.62 -4.10 6.96
CA GLN A 211 1.67 -4.53 5.91
C GLN A 211 1.39 -3.42 4.88
N LEU A 212 1.19 -2.20 5.38
CA LEU A 212 1.04 -0.97 4.59
C LEU A 212 2.27 -0.73 3.71
N VAL A 213 3.47 -0.82 4.28
CA VAL A 213 4.73 -0.65 3.54
C VAL A 213 4.95 -1.78 2.54
N ARG A 214 4.66 -3.04 2.90
CA ARG A 214 4.69 -4.18 1.95
C ARG A 214 3.75 -3.96 0.76
N PHE A 215 2.59 -3.33 0.97
CA PHE A 215 1.65 -3.01 -0.10
C PHE A 215 2.15 -1.84 -0.98
N TYR A 216 2.63 -0.76 -0.38
CA TYR A 216 2.98 0.47 -1.11
C TYR A 216 4.38 0.53 -1.70
N ALA A 217 5.40 -0.12 -1.10
CA ALA A 217 6.78 -0.03 -1.59
C ALA A 217 6.93 -0.48 -3.07
N PRO A 218 6.30 -1.57 -3.55
CA PRO A 218 6.33 -1.93 -4.97
C PRO A 218 5.67 -0.91 -5.90
N GLN A 219 4.58 -0.27 -5.45
CA GLN A 219 3.88 0.77 -6.21
C GLN A 219 4.70 2.05 -6.28
N LEU A 220 5.41 2.38 -5.21
CA LEU A 220 6.29 3.54 -5.12
C LEU A 220 7.54 3.36 -5.99
N ASP A 221 8.11 2.14 -6.06
CA ASP A 221 9.11 1.78 -7.07
C ASP A 221 8.58 1.99 -8.50
N GLN A 222 7.45 1.37 -8.85
CA GLN A 222 6.90 1.42 -10.21
C GLN A 222 6.59 2.85 -10.67
N HIS A 223 6.03 3.68 -9.80
CA HIS A 223 5.71 5.07 -10.11
C HIS A 223 6.96 5.96 -10.15
N THR A 224 8.00 5.67 -9.36
CA THR A 224 9.29 6.39 -9.46
C THR A 224 10.01 6.05 -10.76
N GLU A 225 9.99 4.79 -11.20
CA GLU A 225 10.51 4.36 -12.51
C GLU A 225 9.74 5.04 -13.66
N SER A 226 8.41 5.06 -13.60
CA SER A 226 7.59 5.77 -14.58
C SER A 226 7.87 7.28 -14.64
N LEU A 227 8.17 7.90 -13.48
CA LEU A 227 8.60 9.30 -13.41
C LEU A 227 9.98 9.49 -14.05
N SER A 228 10.96 8.60 -13.77
CA SER A 228 12.29 8.65 -14.38
C SER A 228 12.23 8.59 -15.91
N LEU A 229 11.46 7.64 -16.47
CA LEU A 229 11.25 7.52 -17.91
C LEU A 229 10.59 8.79 -18.52
N ALA A 230 9.62 9.40 -17.82
CA ALA A 230 9.00 10.64 -18.27
C ALA A 230 9.97 11.85 -18.24
N VAL A 231 10.91 11.85 -17.28
CA VAL A 231 11.97 12.86 -17.18
C VAL A 231 13.01 12.67 -18.29
N GLU A 232 13.44 11.44 -18.57
CA GLU A 232 14.33 11.13 -19.70
C GLU A 232 13.72 11.55 -21.04
N GLU A 233 12.44 11.23 -21.27
CA GLU A 233 11.74 11.64 -22.50
C GLU A 233 11.60 13.16 -22.60
N PHE A 234 11.37 13.86 -21.49
CA PHE A 234 11.37 15.33 -21.43
C PHE A 234 12.76 15.91 -21.74
N LEU A 235 13.83 15.40 -21.15
CA LEU A 235 15.20 15.88 -21.40
C LEU A 235 15.56 15.73 -22.88
N GLY A 236 15.18 14.61 -23.51
CA GLY A 236 15.31 14.42 -24.96
C GLY A 236 14.58 15.49 -25.79
N THR A 237 13.46 16.06 -25.32
CA THR A 237 12.83 17.20 -26.01
C THR A 237 13.62 18.50 -25.89
N VAL A 238 14.34 18.72 -24.79
CA VAL A 238 15.17 19.90 -24.57
C VAL A 238 16.50 19.78 -25.32
N GLU A 239 17.17 18.63 -25.25
CA GLU A 239 18.43 18.35 -25.96
C GLU A 239 18.29 18.52 -27.47
N ASN A 240 17.19 18.03 -28.05
CA ASN A 240 16.89 18.18 -29.48
C ASN A 240 16.30 19.56 -29.84
N SER A 241 16.26 20.52 -28.91
CA SER A 241 15.72 21.88 -29.12
C SER A 241 14.31 21.89 -29.73
N LEU A 242 13.43 21.01 -29.22
CA LEU A 242 12.05 20.92 -29.69
C LEU A 242 11.21 22.13 -29.22
N PRO A 243 10.21 22.56 -30.01
CA PRO A 243 9.41 23.74 -29.66
C PRO A 243 8.58 23.53 -28.39
N PRO A 244 8.15 24.63 -27.72
CA PRO A 244 7.46 24.57 -26.43
C PRO A 244 6.30 23.59 -26.30
N ARG A 245 5.56 23.34 -27.39
CA ARG A 245 4.49 22.35 -27.41
C ARG A 245 4.93 20.96 -26.92
N GLU A 246 6.12 20.51 -27.34
CA GLU A 246 6.60 19.16 -27.06
C GLU A 246 7.05 19.03 -25.60
N PHE A 247 7.93 19.91 -25.13
CA PHE A 247 8.41 19.85 -23.74
C PHE A 247 7.30 20.15 -22.72
N VAL A 248 6.33 21.04 -23.03
CA VAL A 248 5.14 21.27 -22.20
C VAL A 248 4.25 20.03 -22.13
N GLN A 249 4.13 19.26 -23.22
CA GLN A 249 3.37 18.01 -23.22
C GLN A 249 4.05 16.95 -22.33
N LYS A 250 5.38 16.81 -22.39
CA LYS A 250 6.12 15.89 -21.51
C LYS A 250 6.11 16.34 -20.05
N GLY A 251 6.26 17.64 -19.79
CA GLY A 251 6.12 18.23 -18.45
C GLY A 251 4.79 17.86 -17.77
N LYS A 252 3.66 17.90 -18.50
CA LYS A 252 2.35 17.48 -17.95
C LYS A 252 2.31 16.02 -17.50
N LEU A 253 3.02 15.12 -18.17
CA LEU A 253 3.11 13.70 -17.78
C LEU A 253 3.95 13.54 -16.50
N ILE A 254 5.04 14.31 -16.37
CA ILE A 254 5.86 14.37 -15.15
C ILE A 254 5.01 14.84 -13.96
N ILE A 255 4.21 15.92 -14.11
CA ILE A 255 3.31 16.39 -13.04
C ILE A 255 2.32 15.28 -12.63
N LEU A 256 1.71 14.58 -13.60
CA LEU A 256 0.75 13.51 -13.32
C LEU A 256 1.40 12.32 -12.57
N ALA A 257 2.60 11.90 -12.99
CA ALA A 257 3.35 10.82 -12.36
C ALA A 257 3.77 11.19 -10.92
N ALA A 258 4.29 12.40 -10.72
CA ALA A 258 4.71 12.88 -9.40
C ALA A 258 3.53 13.10 -8.44
N HIS A 259 2.38 13.61 -8.92
CA HIS A 259 1.17 13.76 -8.10
C HIS A 259 0.66 12.41 -7.56
N LYS A 260 0.88 11.32 -8.31
CA LYS A 260 0.55 9.97 -7.84
C LYS A 260 1.45 9.51 -6.69
N LEU A 261 2.73 9.89 -6.72
CA LEU A 261 3.68 9.64 -5.64
C LEU A 261 3.32 10.45 -4.38
N ILE A 262 2.93 11.73 -4.51
CA ILE A 262 2.45 12.56 -3.39
C ILE A 262 1.29 11.87 -2.67
N TYR A 263 0.25 11.46 -3.41
CA TYR A 263 -0.90 10.75 -2.84
C TYR A 263 -0.51 9.48 -2.05
N ILE A 264 0.47 8.72 -2.54
CA ILE A 264 1.00 7.55 -1.83
C ILE A 264 1.72 7.98 -0.54
N GLY A 265 2.58 9.01 -0.62
CA GLY A 265 3.30 9.57 0.54
C GLY A 265 2.34 10.06 1.63
N ASP A 266 1.32 10.83 1.26
CA ASP A 266 0.30 11.32 2.18
C ASP A 266 -0.44 10.17 2.87
N THR A 267 -0.94 9.20 2.09
CA THR A 267 -1.71 8.07 2.63
C THR A 267 -0.86 7.21 3.59
N VAL A 268 0.39 6.93 3.22
CA VAL A 268 1.31 6.19 4.08
C VAL A 268 1.63 7.00 5.35
N SER A 269 1.87 8.31 5.25
CA SER A 269 2.21 9.15 6.40
C SER A 269 1.12 9.21 7.47
N GLN A 270 -0.15 9.01 7.10
CA GLN A 270 -1.32 8.99 8.00
C GLN A 270 -1.52 7.64 8.70
N CYS A 271 -0.97 6.56 8.14
CA CYS A 271 -1.20 5.18 8.59
C CYS A 271 0.01 4.56 9.32
N VAL A 272 1.19 5.18 9.27
CA VAL A 272 2.40 4.76 10.01
C VAL A 272 2.32 5.22 11.47
N SER A 273 2.72 4.35 12.39
CA SER A 273 2.66 4.57 13.84
C SER A 273 3.83 5.39 14.38
N ASP A 274 5.02 5.27 13.78
CA ASP A 274 6.16 6.11 14.14
C ASP A 274 5.93 7.55 13.68
N GLN A 275 5.80 8.45 14.65
CA GLN A 275 5.53 9.86 14.42
C GLN A 275 6.72 10.59 13.74
N ALA A 276 7.95 10.12 13.91
CA ALA A 276 9.12 10.67 13.21
C ALA A 276 9.08 10.29 11.73
N ALA A 277 8.94 9.00 11.42
CA ALA A 277 8.71 8.47 10.08
C ALA A 277 7.55 9.17 9.35
N SER A 278 6.38 9.25 9.99
CA SER A 278 5.18 9.95 9.50
C SER A 278 5.48 11.41 9.13
N ASN A 279 6.14 12.16 10.02
CA ASN A 279 6.47 13.56 9.77
C ASN A 279 7.51 13.74 8.65
N SER A 280 8.56 12.91 8.59
CA SER A 280 9.55 12.98 7.51
C SER A 280 8.96 12.69 6.14
N LEU A 281 8.04 11.72 6.04
CA LEU A 281 7.38 11.40 4.78
C LEU A 281 6.41 12.49 4.35
N ARG A 282 5.62 13.02 5.28
CA ARG A 282 4.71 14.15 5.01
C ARG A 282 5.46 15.40 4.54
N GLN A 283 6.55 15.77 5.22
CA GLN A 283 7.42 16.87 4.78
C GLN A 283 8.01 16.63 3.37
N CYS A 284 8.28 15.37 3.01
CA CYS A 284 8.77 15.00 1.68
C CYS A 284 7.66 15.15 0.61
N ALA A 285 6.42 14.74 0.92
CA ALA A 285 5.26 14.91 0.06
C ALA A 285 4.89 16.40 -0.13
N ASP A 286 4.87 17.19 0.95
CA ASP A 286 4.68 18.65 0.94
C ASP A 286 5.75 19.34 0.06
N ARG A 287 7.03 18.98 0.23
CA ARG A 287 8.14 19.51 -0.58
C ARG A 287 8.01 19.13 -2.06
N LEU A 288 7.60 17.89 -2.36
CA LEU A 288 7.35 17.46 -3.73
C LEU A 288 6.19 18.26 -4.34
N CYS A 289 5.14 18.57 -3.57
CA CYS A 289 4.02 19.41 -4.00
C CYS A 289 4.45 20.85 -4.35
N GLU A 290 5.29 21.48 -3.53
CA GLU A 290 5.85 22.81 -3.85
C GLU A 290 6.75 22.78 -5.10
N LEU A 291 7.61 21.76 -5.24
CA LEU A 291 8.45 21.60 -6.42
C LEU A 291 7.63 21.40 -7.70
N LEU A 292 6.45 20.76 -7.65
CA LEU A 292 5.54 20.71 -8.81
C LEU A 292 4.96 22.08 -9.16
N LYS A 293 4.63 22.93 -8.17
CA LYS A 293 4.17 24.31 -8.41
C LYS A 293 5.27 25.17 -9.02
N GLU A 294 6.51 25.00 -8.58
CA GLU A 294 7.69 25.65 -9.18
C GLU A 294 7.95 25.15 -10.60
N CYS A 295 7.91 23.83 -10.82
CA CYS A 295 8.04 23.20 -12.14
C CYS A 295 7.01 23.75 -13.14
N VAL A 296 5.74 23.93 -12.74
CA VAL A 296 4.71 24.51 -13.61
C VAL A 296 5.01 25.97 -13.96
N LYS A 297 5.49 26.77 -12.99
CA LYS A 297 5.89 28.17 -13.23
C LYS A 297 7.11 28.25 -14.18
N ALA A 298 8.13 27.45 -13.95
CA ALA A 298 9.35 27.41 -14.76
C ALA A 298 9.06 26.91 -16.19
N THR A 299 8.24 25.86 -16.33
CA THR A 299 7.79 25.36 -17.64
C THR A 299 7.01 26.41 -18.42
N LYS A 300 6.16 27.19 -17.73
CA LYS A 300 5.44 28.31 -18.33
C LYS A 300 6.42 29.38 -18.82
N LEU A 301 7.33 29.84 -17.98
CA LEU A 301 8.32 30.87 -18.33
C LEU A 301 9.18 30.44 -19.53
N ALA A 302 9.70 29.21 -19.51
CA ALA A 302 10.46 28.62 -20.61
C ALA A 302 9.66 28.56 -21.93
N SER A 303 8.34 28.38 -21.86
CA SER A 303 7.47 28.41 -23.05
C SER A 303 7.17 29.82 -23.57
N GLU A 304 7.17 30.83 -22.71
CA GLU A 304 6.92 32.24 -23.05
C GLU A 304 8.18 32.93 -23.60
N GLU A 305 9.37 32.55 -23.09
CA GLU A 305 10.66 33.15 -23.44
C GLU A 305 11.51 32.31 -24.42
N TYR A 306 10.96 31.23 -24.98
CA TYR A 306 11.68 30.34 -25.89
C TYR A 306 12.30 31.10 -27.09
N PRO A 307 13.60 30.93 -27.40
CA PRO A 307 14.53 29.89 -26.93
C PRO A 307 15.52 30.34 -25.83
N GLU A 308 15.17 31.26 -24.93
CA GLU A 308 16.11 31.77 -23.90
C GLU A 308 16.64 30.66 -22.98
N LEU A 309 17.97 30.47 -23.03
CA LEU A 309 18.65 29.34 -22.38
C LEU A 309 18.50 29.35 -20.86
N LYS A 310 18.44 30.51 -20.21
CA LYS A 310 18.29 30.61 -18.75
C LYS A 310 16.96 30.04 -18.28
N SER A 311 15.89 30.35 -18.99
CA SER A 311 14.53 29.93 -18.63
C SER A 311 14.30 28.45 -18.98
N MET A 312 14.89 27.98 -20.08
CA MET A 312 14.99 26.54 -20.37
C MET A 312 15.75 25.77 -19.28
N GLN A 313 16.89 26.29 -18.80
CA GLN A 313 17.65 25.66 -17.72
C GLN A 313 16.87 25.64 -16.40
N GLY A 314 16.21 26.73 -16.01
CA GLY A 314 15.38 26.77 -14.81
C GLY A 314 14.22 25.77 -14.83
N MET A 315 13.64 25.51 -16.01
CA MET A 315 12.67 24.43 -16.20
C MET A 315 13.31 23.05 -15.99
N VAL A 316 14.47 22.77 -16.60
CA VAL A 316 15.20 21.50 -16.42
C VAL A 316 15.54 21.28 -14.94
N ASP A 317 16.13 22.27 -14.26
CA ASP A 317 16.53 22.18 -12.86
C ASP A 317 15.33 21.85 -11.94
N SER A 318 14.18 22.48 -12.19
CA SER A 318 12.95 22.21 -11.43
C SER A 318 12.45 20.76 -11.60
N ILE A 319 12.57 20.19 -12.81
CA ILE A 319 12.16 18.82 -13.11
C ILE A 319 13.14 17.80 -12.49
N ILE A 320 14.44 18.09 -12.51
CA ILE A 320 15.44 17.28 -11.80
C ILE A 320 15.20 17.30 -10.29
N ALA A 321 14.82 18.45 -9.72
CA ALA A 321 14.47 18.56 -8.30
C ALA A 321 13.22 17.73 -7.92
N VAL A 322 12.18 17.73 -8.77
CA VAL A 322 11.00 16.85 -8.64
C VAL A 322 11.42 15.38 -8.65
N SER A 323 12.21 14.95 -9.63
CA SER A 323 12.70 13.57 -9.77
C SER A 323 13.53 13.12 -8.54
N LYS A 324 14.44 13.98 -8.09
CA LYS A 324 15.27 13.73 -6.90
C LYS A 324 14.43 13.59 -5.63
N THR A 325 13.47 14.49 -5.40
CA THR A 325 12.63 14.46 -4.19
C THR A 325 11.68 13.26 -4.20
N ALA A 326 11.17 12.87 -5.37
CA ALA A 326 10.43 11.61 -5.54
C ALA A 326 11.29 10.37 -5.18
N HIS A 327 12.56 10.35 -5.58
CA HIS A 327 13.49 9.29 -5.20
C HIS A 327 13.84 9.31 -3.70
N GLU A 328 14.02 10.49 -3.10
CA GLU A 328 14.19 10.65 -1.64
C GLU A 328 12.98 10.06 -0.89
N MET A 329 11.76 10.37 -1.33
CA MET A 329 10.52 9.81 -0.77
C MET A 329 10.46 8.28 -0.88
N LYS A 330 10.89 7.73 -2.01
CA LYS A 330 11.01 6.29 -2.22
C LYS A 330 11.94 5.63 -1.21
N LEU A 331 13.11 6.22 -0.98
CA LEU A 331 14.09 5.73 -0.02
C LEU A 331 13.61 5.85 1.43
N LEU A 332 12.79 6.84 1.77
CA LEU A 332 12.16 6.93 3.10
C LEU A 332 11.25 5.73 3.38
N VAL A 333 10.31 5.43 2.48
CA VAL A 333 9.37 4.30 2.67
C VAL A 333 10.11 2.95 2.68
N LYS A 334 11.15 2.79 1.86
CA LYS A 334 11.96 1.55 1.84
C LYS A 334 12.74 1.26 3.13
N ARG A 335 12.97 2.26 3.99
CA ARG A 335 13.60 2.05 5.31
C ARG A 335 12.69 1.32 6.31
N TRP A 336 11.43 1.09 5.95
CA TRP A 336 10.41 0.47 6.81
C TRP A 336 9.99 -0.93 6.34
N CYS A 337 10.64 -1.46 5.29
CA CYS A 337 10.42 -2.81 4.73
C CYS A 337 11.09 -3.93 5.56
#